data_AF-A0A6C0JNM7-F1
#
_entry.id   AF-A0A6C0JNM7-F1
#
_cell.length_a   1.000
_cell.length_b   1.000
_cell.length_c   1.000
_cell.angle_alpha   90.00
_cell.angle_beta   90.00
_cell.angle_gamma   90.00
#
_symmetry.space_group_name_H-M   'P 1'
#
loop_
_entity.id
_entity.type
_entity.pdbx_description
1 polymer ?
#
loop_
_entity_poly.entity_id
_entity_poly.type
_entity_poly.pdbx_seq_one_letter_code
_entity_poly.pdbx_strand_id
1 'polypeptide(L)' 'MATTINTKNFLKWTSIAIQIDNPNITKSDSIKKAIKELQKEKKMRNYIRVQSIQYQKDNPNITKKDSIKIAIADWKKI' A
#
# COMPACT_ATOMS: atom_id res chain seq x y z
N MET A 1 -2.40 13.47 8.61
CA MET A 1 -1.11 12.86 8.98
C MET A 1 -0.69 11.91 7.87
N ALA A 2 0.42 12.20 7.17
CA ALA A 2 1.05 11.21 6.33
C ALA A 2 1.80 10.24 7.27
N THR A 3 1.21 9.10 7.58
CA THR A 3 1.88 8.04 8.36
C THR A 3 2.94 7.42 7.48
N THR A 4 4.17 7.93 7.57
CA THR A 4 5.33 7.41 6.87
C THR A 4 5.49 5.92 7.20
N ILE A 5 5.51 5.07 6.18
CA ILE A 5 5.73 3.63 6.37
C ILE A 5 7.10 3.45 7.02
N ASN A 6 7.15 2.84 8.21
CA ASN A 6 8.40 2.38 8.78
C ASN A 6 8.95 1.23 7.91
N THR A 7 9.83 1.59 6.98
CA THR A 7 10.34 0.68 5.95
C THR A 7 11.09 -0.49 6.56
N LYS A 8 11.84 -0.29 7.65
CA LYS A 8 12.57 -1.35 8.35
C LYS A 8 11.62 -2.38 8.93
N ASN A 9 10.59 -1.93 9.66
CA ASN A 9 9.60 -2.82 10.26
C ASN A 9 8.77 -3.54 9.20
N PHE A 10 8.37 -2.84 8.14
CA PHE A 10 7.66 -3.44 7.01
C PHE A 10 8.47 -4.59 6.40
N LEU A 11 9.71 -4.33 5.99
CA LEU A 11 10.56 -5.36 5.38
C LEU A 11 10.81 -6.55 6.31
N LYS A 12 11.03 -6.29 7.61
CA LYS A 12 11.22 -7.36 8.61
C LYS A 12 9.98 -8.26 8.70
N TRP A 13 8.81 -7.70 8.96
CA TRP A 13 7.61 -8.50 9.18
C TRP A 13 7.10 -9.15 7.90
N THR A 14 7.17 -8.44 6.77
CA THR A 14 6.76 -9.00 5.48
C THR A 14 7.67 -10.13 5.03
N SER A 15 9.00 -10.01 5.19
CA SER A 15 9.91 -11.11 4.85
C SER A 15 9.71 -12.35 5.74
N ILE A 16 9.42 -12.15 7.04
CA ILE A 16 9.05 -13.24 7.96
C ILE A 16 7.77 -13.91 7.50
N ALA A 17 6.71 -13.16 7.21
CA ALA A 17 5.43 -13.72 6.74
C ALA A 17 5.61 -14.53 5.46
N ILE A 18 6.31 -13.98 4.45
CA ILE A 18 6.56 -14.68 3.19
C ILE A 18 7.33 -15.99 3.42
N GLN A 19 8.26 -16.01 4.37
CA GLN A 19 9.05 -17.20 4.69
C GLN A 19 8.25 -18.26 5.47
N ILE A 20 7.30 -17.83 6.33
CA ILE A 20 6.33 -18.73 6.98
C ILE A 20 5.42 -19.37 5.93
N ASP A 21 4.90 -18.56 5.00
CA ASP A 21 4.00 -19.03 3.94
C ASP A 21 4.73 -19.91 2.90
N ASN A 22 6.05 -19.77 2.80
CA ASN A 22 6.88 -20.51 1.84
C ASN A 22 8.19 -20.98 2.51
N PRO A 23 8.15 -22.07 3.31
CA PRO A 23 9.31 -22.51 4.10
C PRO A 23 10.57 -22.80 3.27
N ASN A 24 10.40 -23.14 1.99
CA ASN A 24 11.47 -23.52 1.08
C ASN A 24 12.21 -22.34 0.42
N ILE A 25 11.78 -21.09 0.62
CA ILE A 25 12.46 -19.95 0.02
C ILE A 25 13.62 -19.47 0.89
N THR A 26 14.66 -18.95 0.24
CA THR A 26 15.78 -18.36 0.97
C THR A 26 15.36 -17.04 1.64
N LYS A 27 16.06 -16.69 2.73
CA LYS A 27 15.92 -15.38 3.38
C LYS A 27 16.19 -14.21 2.41
N SER A 28 17.12 -14.39 1.47
CA SER A 28 17.40 -13.36 0.45
C SER A 28 16.19 -13.13 -0.45
N ASP A 29 15.54 -14.21 -0.89
CA ASP A 29 14.38 -14.11 -1.77
C ASP A 29 13.12 -13.62 -1.04
N SER A 30 12.95 -13.96 0.25
CA SER A 30 11.88 -13.39 1.07
C SER A 30 12.02 -11.87 1.23
N ILE A 31 13.24 -11.36 1.39
CA ILE A 31 13.53 -9.92 1.42
C ILE A 31 13.25 -9.29 0.04
N LYS A 32 13.70 -9.89 -1.06
CA LYS A 32 13.41 -9.37 -2.42
C LYS A 32 11.90 -9.26 -2.68
N LYS A 33 11.13 -10.28 -2.27
CA LYS A 33 9.66 -10.25 -2.36
C LYS A 33 9.09 -9.15 -1.45
N ALA A 34 9.56 -9.00 -0.21
CA ALA A 34 9.12 -7.93 0.68
C ALA A 34 9.40 -6.52 0.12
N ILE A 35 10.51 -6.32 -0.59
CA ILE A 35 10.81 -5.05 -1.29
C ILE A 35 9.78 -4.78 -2.39
N LYS A 36 9.40 -5.79 -3.17
CA LYS A 36 8.35 -5.65 -4.20
C LYS A 36 7.01 -5.28 -3.58
N GLU A 37 6.64 -5.91 -2.46
CA GLU A 37 5.42 -5.56 -1.72
C GLU A 37 5.47 -4.14 -1.16
N LEU A 38 6.62 -3.70 -0.63
CA LEU A 38 6.80 -2.31 -0.18
C LEU A 38 6.61 -1.31 -1.32
N GLN A 39 7.11 -1.62 -2.52
CA GLN A 39 6.93 -0.78 -3.70
C GLN A 39 5.47 -0.70 -4.11
N LYS A 40 4.75 -1.83 -4.17
CA LYS A 40 3.29 -1.85 -4.43
C LYS A 40 2.54 -1.01 -3.40
N GLU A 41 2.90 -1.13 -2.14
CA GLU A 41 2.27 -0.39 -1.05
C GLU A 41 2.49 1.12 -1.11
N LYS A 42 3.69 1.55 -1.51
CA LYS A 42 3.98 2.96 -1.77
C LYS A 42 3.18 3.47 -2.97
N LYS A 43 3.09 2.70 -4.05
CA LYS A 43 2.30 3.05 -5.24
C LYS A 43 0.82 3.19 -4.89
N MET A 44 0.24 2.22 -4.19
CA MET A 44 -1.15 2.25 -3.75
C MET A 44 -1.43 3.50 -2.91
N ARG A 45 -0.63 3.79 -1.88
CA ARG A 45 -0.82 4.98 -1.04
C ARG A 45 -0.71 6.28 -1.83
N ASN A 46 0.23 6.36 -2.77
CA ASN A 46 0.33 7.54 -3.63
C ASN A 46 -0.90 7.68 -4.54
N TYR A 47 -1.37 6.58 -5.14
CA TYR A 47 -2.57 6.57 -5.95
C TYR A 47 -3.79 7.04 -5.14
N ILE A 48 -4.04 6.44 -3.97
CA ILE A 48 -5.16 6.82 -3.10
C ILE A 48 -5.08 8.30 -2.73
N ARG A 49 -3.89 8.81 -2.41
CA ARG A 49 -3.68 10.22 -2.09
C ARG A 49 -4.05 11.13 -3.27
N VAL A 50 -3.56 10.83 -4.47
CA VAL A 50 -3.81 11.65 -5.67
C VAL A 50 -5.29 11.59 -6.05
N GLN A 51 -5.88 10.40 -6.13
CA GLN A 51 -7.27 10.23 -6.56
C GLN A 51 -8.27 10.77 -5.53
N SER A 52 -8.04 10.56 -4.23
CA SER A 52 -8.94 11.11 -3.20
C SER A 52 -8.98 12.63 -3.18
N ILE A 53 -7.88 13.30 -3.57
CA ILE A 53 -7.84 14.76 -3.77
C ILE A 53 -8.63 15.14 -5.03
N GLN A 54 -8.45 14.38 -6.12
CA GLN A 54 -9.17 14.62 -7.37
C GLN A 54 -10.68 14.50 -7.18
N TYR A 55 -11.15 13.42 -6.53
CA TYR A 55 -12.57 13.23 -6.24
C TYR A 55 -13.19 14.33 -5.38
N GLN A 56 -12.42 14.94 -4.46
CA GLN A 56 -12.88 16.10 -3.69
C GLN A 56 -13.01 17.35 -4.54
N LYS A 57 -12.10 17.56 -5.50
CA LYS A 57 -12.18 18.68 -6.44
C LYS A 57 -13.36 18.54 -7.38
N ASP A 58 -13.59 17.33 -7.86
CA ASP A 58 -14.66 17.03 -8.83
C ASP A 58 -16.04 17.01 -8.16
N ASN A 59 -16.12 16.69 -6.86
CA ASN A 59 -17.36 16.64 -6.09
C ASN A 59 -17.22 17.45 -4.79
N PRO A 60 -17.54 18.76 -4.79
CA PRO A 60 -17.36 19.62 -3.62
C PRO A 60 -18.10 19.16 -2.35
N ASN A 61 -19.18 18.38 -2.52
CA ASN A 61 -20.00 17.86 -1.42
C ASN A 61 -19.48 16.54 -0.83
N ILE A 62 -18.46 15.91 -1.44
CA ILE A 62 -17.94 14.64 -0.94
C ILE A 62 -17.07 14.87 0.30
N THR A 63 -17.27 14.06 1.33
CA THR A 63 -16.38 14.10 2.49
C THR A 63 -15.03 13.50 2.14
N LYS A 64 -13.97 13.95 2.84
CA LYS A 64 -12.63 13.36 2.70
C LYS A 64 -12.60 11.86 2.98
N LYS A 65 -13.44 11.39 3.90
CA LYS A 65 -13.55 9.97 4.24
C LYS A 65 -14.06 9.16 3.06
N ASP A 66 -15.09 9.67 2.38
CA ASP A 66 -15.70 8.96 1.26
C ASP A 66 -14.83 9.03 0.01
N SER A 67 -14.14 10.13 -0.23
CA SER A 67 -13.20 10.23 -1.35
C SER A 67 -12.02 9.25 -1.23
N ILE A 68 -11.55 8.96 -0.01
CA ILE A 68 -10.55 7.91 0.25
C ILE A 68 -11.15 6.53 -0.01
N LYS A 69 -12.38 6.25 0.42
CA LYS A 69 -13.04 4.95 0.18
C LYS A 69 -13.20 4.67 -1.31
N ILE A 70 -13.61 5.67 -2.09
CA ILE A 70 -13.74 5.54 -3.55
C ILE A 70 -12.36 5.23 -4.16
N ALA A 71 -11.33 5.99 -3.79
CA ALA A 71 -9.98 5.76 -4.30
C ALA A 71 -9.40 4.38 -3.92
N ILE A 72 -9.73 3.85 -2.74
CA ILE A 72 -9.39 2.47 -2.35
C ILE A 72 -10.16 1.46 -3.20
N ALA A 73 -11.46 1.68 -3.42
CA ALA A 73 -12.29 0.79 -4.22
C ALA A 73 -11.81 0.76 -5.68
N ASP A 74 -11.36 1.88 -6.23
CA ASP A 74 -10.83 1.94 -7.58
C ASP A 74 -9.45 1.30 -7.71
N TRP A 75 -8.57 1.47 -6.71
CA TRP A 75 -7.30 0.73 -6.70
C TRP A 75 -7.51 -0.79 -6.73
N LYS A 76 -8.54 -1.31 -6.05
CA LYS A 76 -8.86 -2.74 -6.05
C LYS A 76 -9.36 -3.28 -7.40
N LYS A 77 -9.75 -2.40 -8.32
CA LYS A 77 -10.19 -2.77 -9.68
C LYS A 77 -9.04 -2.78 -10.69
N ILE A 78 -7.87 -2.25 -10.33
CA ILE A 78 -6.64 -2.26 -11.13
C ILE A 78 -5.91 -3.58 -10.90
#